data_AF-A0A0J6CZP4-F1
#
_entry.id   AF-A0A0J6CZP4-F1
#
_cell.length_a   1.000
_cell.length_b   1.000
_cell.length_c   1.000
_cell.angle_alpha   90.00
_cell.angle_beta   90.00
_cell.angle_gamma   90.00
#
_symmetry.space_group_name_H-M   'P 1'
#
loop_
_entity.id
_entity.type
_entity.pdbx_description
1 polymer ?
#
loop_
_entity_poly.entity_id
_entity_poly.type
_entity_poly.pdbx_seq_one_letter_code
_entity_poly.pdbx_strand_id
1 'polypeptide(L)'
;MNQRLLFSALFISLSLLVACGQDEDVAKEDSKKVDETVSTSKYDEGNVSSGNSENDREVDENSLEDNGSTEGDSKTEEDAASEETPNDEEENVDSSERYDLTKEQFTENGVSINYPQITGLIDSEKQKGLNDLLYNEAYKVLNFYDGSEGVDLEIDYLISYKSDYFLSVQYAGSGYVEGAAHPNNLFYTTNVDVENVERIRLSDVVVIDESFLSLFQSDTFKVVHSDQAAFANDLKANVTIDQLRNADNLDGIGTEVHSETFTYFTDEGIGISIGTSHAAGGHAAFEMMYVDSPDEIWAGDKMWDLLKIYQ
;
A
#
# COMPACT_ATOMS: atom_id res chain seq x y z
N MET A 1 30.42 -49.34 -17.13
CA MET A 1 29.49 -50.13 -17.97
C MET A 1 28.13 -50.02 -17.30
N ASN A 2 27.40 -48.94 -17.59
CA ASN A 2 26.19 -48.58 -16.86
C ASN A 2 25.07 -48.40 -17.89
N GLN A 3 23.99 -49.16 -17.76
CA GLN A 3 22.87 -49.08 -18.70
C GLN A 3 22.01 -47.85 -18.38
N ARG A 4 21.71 -47.04 -19.40
CA ARG A 4 20.60 -46.08 -19.34
C ARG A 4 19.30 -46.84 -19.63
N LEU A 5 18.32 -46.78 -18.74
CA LEU A 5 16.95 -47.15 -19.10
C LEU A 5 16.35 -46.02 -19.92
N LEU A 6 15.74 -46.37 -21.05
CA LEU A 6 14.90 -45.48 -21.85
C LEU A 6 13.44 -45.75 -21.49
N PHE A 7 12.79 -44.79 -20.85
CA PHE A 7 11.32 -44.78 -20.75
C PHE A 7 10.74 -44.15 -22.02
N SER A 8 10.09 -44.98 -22.84
CA SER A 8 9.43 -44.56 -24.08
C SER A 8 7.97 -44.22 -23.78
N ALA A 9 7.65 -42.94 -23.59
CA ALA A 9 6.29 -42.48 -23.37
C ALA A 9 5.46 -42.54 -24.66
N LEU A 10 4.30 -43.19 -24.62
CA LEU A 10 3.45 -43.43 -25.79
C LEU A 10 2.44 -42.29 -25.96
N PHE A 11 2.71 -41.36 -26.88
CA PHE A 11 1.72 -40.35 -27.29
C PHE A 11 0.54 -41.02 -28.02
N ILE A 12 -0.65 -40.94 -27.43
CA ILE A 12 -1.91 -41.32 -28.08
C ILE A 12 -2.64 -40.03 -28.48
N SER A 13 -2.52 -39.66 -29.76
CA SER A 13 -3.26 -38.54 -30.33
C SER A 13 -4.72 -38.95 -30.64
N LEU A 14 -5.68 -38.37 -29.91
CA LEU A 14 -7.11 -38.59 -30.17
C LEU A 14 -7.71 -37.40 -30.92
N SER A 15 -7.57 -37.40 -32.24
CA SER A 15 -8.16 -36.38 -33.11
C SER A 15 -9.66 -36.61 -33.31
N LEU A 16 -10.51 -35.75 -32.74
CA LEU A 16 -11.95 -35.72 -33.05
C LEU A 16 -12.26 -34.65 -34.11
N LEU A 17 -12.36 -35.10 -35.37
CA LEU A 17 -12.99 -34.34 -36.44
C LEU A 17 -14.52 -34.47 -36.32
N VAL A 18 -15.21 -33.35 -36.18
CA VAL A 18 -16.64 -33.20 -36.52
C VAL A 18 -16.75 -32.02 -37.49
N ALA A 19 -17.60 -32.14 -38.50
CA ALA A 19 -17.49 -31.34 -39.72
C ALA A 19 -18.81 -30.75 -40.21
N CYS A 20 -18.68 -29.65 -40.96
CA CYS A 20 -19.63 -29.05 -41.90
C CYS A 20 -20.90 -28.40 -41.33
N GLY A 21 -21.13 -27.16 -41.78
CA GLY A 21 -22.31 -26.34 -41.51
C GLY A 21 -22.12 -24.93 -42.07
N GLN A 22 -22.08 -24.81 -43.41
CA GLN A 22 -22.15 -23.50 -44.07
C GLN A 22 -23.61 -23.04 -44.16
N ASP A 23 -23.85 -21.75 -44.03
CA ASP A 23 -24.37 -20.95 -45.13
C ASP A 23 -24.00 -19.46 -44.91
N GLU A 24 -23.89 -18.71 -46.00
CA GLU A 24 -23.70 -17.26 -45.98
C GLU A 24 -25.07 -16.58 -45.99
N ASP A 25 -25.19 -15.39 -45.38
CA ASP A 25 -26.05 -14.37 -45.97
C ASP A 25 -25.58 -12.95 -45.64
N VAL A 26 -25.83 -12.00 -46.55
CA VAL A 26 -25.27 -10.63 -46.49
C VAL A 26 -26.39 -9.60 -46.56
N ALA A 27 -26.51 -8.80 -45.50
CA ALA A 27 -27.33 -7.59 -45.51
C ALA A 27 -26.59 -6.40 -44.87
N LYS A 28 -26.40 -5.33 -45.65
CA LYS A 28 -26.16 -3.98 -45.14
C LYS A 28 -27.49 -3.25 -45.09
N GLU A 29 -27.72 -2.44 -44.08
CA GLU A 29 -28.49 -1.21 -44.26
C GLU A 29 -27.96 -0.09 -43.36
N ASP A 30 -28.41 1.14 -43.59
CA ASP A 30 -27.66 2.37 -43.32
C ASP A 30 -28.58 3.48 -42.76
N SER A 31 -28.00 4.48 -42.11
CA SER A 31 -28.65 5.62 -41.43
C SER A 31 -29.48 5.24 -40.18
N LYS A 32 -29.89 6.18 -39.29
CA LYS A 32 -30.03 7.63 -39.45
C LYS A 32 -29.97 8.41 -38.13
N LYS A 33 -29.52 9.67 -38.19
CA LYS A 33 -29.72 10.71 -37.17
C LYS A 33 -31.20 10.89 -36.79
N VAL A 34 -31.46 11.13 -35.50
CA VAL A 34 -32.53 12.01 -34.99
C VAL A 34 -31.89 13.00 -34.00
N ASP A 35 -32.52 14.15 -33.79
CA ASP A 35 -31.98 15.33 -33.11
C ASP A 35 -32.95 15.82 -32.02
N GLU A 36 -32.48 16.68 -31.11
CA GLU A 36 -33.26 17.36 -30.04
C GLU A 36 -33.92 16.42 -28.99
N THR A 37 -34.13 16.81 -27.71
CA THR A 37 -34.57 18.10 -27.17
C THR A 37 -33.95 18.48 -25.83
N VAL A 38 -33.76 19.80 -25.62
CA VAL A 38 -33.52 20.44 -24.31
C VAL A 38 -34.77 20.37 -23.42
N SER A 39 -34.59 20.21 -22.11
CA SER A 39 -35.62 20.50 -21.09
C SER A 39 -35.01 21.25 -19.90
N THR A 40 -35.29 22.54 -19.81
CA THR A 40 -34.91 23.41 -18.69
C THR A 40 -36.07 23.59 -17.70
N SER A 41 -35.81 23.49 -16.40
CA SER A 41 -36.67 24.07 -15.37
C SER A 41 -35.88 24.53 -14.14
N LYS A 42 -35.74 25.86 -13.99
CA LYS A 42 -35.48 26.52 -12.70
C LYS A 42 -36.81 26.87 -12.06
N TYR A 43 -36.92 26.75 -10.74
CA TYR A 43 -37.75 27.51 -9.76
C TYR A 43 -37.52 26.82 -8.38
N ASP A 44 -37.42 27.49 -7.23
CA ASP A 44 -37.44 28.94 -6.94
C ASP A 44 -36.60 29.27 -5.67
N GLU A 45 -36.44 30.54 -5.33
CA GLU A 45 -35.64 31.01 -4.18
C GLU A 45 -36.45 31.30 -2.90
N GLY A 46 -35.78 31.29 -1.74
CA GLY A 46 -36.20 32.01 -0.52
C GLY A 46 -36.52 31.16 0.72
N ASN A 47 -36.47 31.68 1.96
CA ASN A 47 -35.93 33.00 2.37
C ASN A 47 -35.54 33.04 3.88
N VAL A 48 -34.62 33.95 4.20
CA VAL A 48 -34.08 34.43 5.49
C VAL A 48 -35.01 34.40 6.73
N SER A 49 -34.49 34.01 7.91
CA SER A 49 -34.54 34.84 9.15
C SER A 49 -33.60 34.41 10.29
N SER A 50 -33.04 35.41 10.97
CA SER A 50 -32.23 35.38 12.20
C SER A 50 -33.06 35.15 13.49
N GLY A 51 -32.40 34.79 14.61
CA GLY A 51 -32.94 34.85 15.98
C GLY A 51 -31.94 34.43 17.10
N ASN A 52 -31.59 35.35 18.01
CA ASN A 52 -30.69 35.13 19.16
C ASN A 52 -31.27 34.24 20.26
N SER A 53 -30.38 33.66 21.09
CA SER A 53 -30.39 33.93 22.54
C SER A 53 -29.03 33.65 23.21
N GLU A 54 -28.41 34.67 23.81
CA GLU A 54 -27.40 34.47 24.87
C GLU A 54 -28.09 33.98 26.17
N ASN A 55 -27.34 33.37 27.10
CA ASN A 55 -27.80 33.23 28.49
C ASN A 55 -26.62 33.05 29.45
N ASP A 56 -26.16 34.14 30.06
CA ASP A 56 -25.16 34.10 31.13
C ASP A 56 -25.69 33.47 32.43
N ARG A 57 -24.79 32.88 33.22
CA ARG A 57 -24.61 33.21 34.65
C ARG A 57 -23.34 32.57 35.22
N GLU A 58 -22.62 33.38 36.00
CA GLU A 58 -21.41 33.03 36.75
C GLU A 58 -21.77 32.47 38.15
N VAL A 59 -20.78 32.50 39.08
CA VAL A 59 -20.90 32.39 40.55
C VAL A 59 -20.91 30.93 41.07
N ASP A 60 -20.05 30.48 42.02
CA ASP A 60 -19.14 31.21 42.94
C ASP A 60 -17.80 30.49 43.22
N GLU A 61 -16.90 31.16 43.95
CA GLU A 61 -15.56 30.71 44.39
C GLU A 61 -15.56 29.84 45.69
N ASN A 62 -14.42 29.17 46.00
CA ASN A 62 -13.47 29.59 47.09
C ASN A 62 -12.78 28.45 47.92
N SER A 63 -11.56 28.76 48.39
CA SER A 63 -10.85 28.31 49.63
C SER A 63 -10.43 26.84 49.87
N LEU A 64 -9.17 26.53 49.47
CA LEU A 64 -7.97 26.28 50.31
C LEU A 64 -8.04 25.77 51.80
N GLU A 65 -6.89 25.19 52.21
CA GLU A 65 -6.35 24.88 53.57
C GLU A 65 -6.89 23.64 54.35
N ASP A 66 -6.17 22.98 55.28
CA ASP A 66 -4.72 22.73 55.54
C ASP A 66 -4.57 21.69 56.72
N ASN A 67 -3.35 21.21 57.01
CA ASN A 67 -2.87 20.42 58.18
C ASN A 67 -3.22 18.91 58.28
N GLY A 68 -2.34 18.04 58.82
CA GLY A 68 -0.91 18.22 59.15
C GLY A 68 -0.34 17.33 60.30
N SER A 69 0.96 17.00 60.23
CA SER A 69 1.83 16.44 61.31
C SER A 69 1.48 15.02 61.85
N THR A 70 2.26 14.26 62.65
CA THR A 70 3.50 14.37 63.48
C THR A 70 4.34 13.05 63.39
N GLU A 71 5.52 12.74 63.98
CA GLU A 71 6.76 13.39 64.49
C GLU A 71 7.85 12.29 64.78
N GLY A 72 9.15 12.63 64.90
CA GLY A 72 10.24 11.76 65.46
C GLY A 72 11.38 11.42 64.46
N ASP A 73 12.58 12.01 64.51
CA ASP A 73 13.70 11.87 65.49
C ASP A 73 14.30 10.42 65.48
N SER A 74 15.59 10.14 65.23
CA SER A 74 16.81 10.98 65.08
C SER A 74 18.06 10.15 64.60
N LYS A 75 19.36 10.54 64.67
CA LYS A 75 20.11 11.66 65.31
C LYS A 75 21.45 11.97 64.60
N THR A 76 22.18 12.97 65.12
CA THR A 76 23.60 13.38 64.90
C THR A 76 24.64 12.26 65.23
N GLU A 77 25.94 12.28 64.88
CA GLU A 77 26.93 13.36 64.57
C GLU A 77 27.83 13.09 63.32
N GLU A 78 28.72 14.05 63.04
CA GLU A 78 29.63 14.33 61.91
C GLU A 78 31.01 13.61 61.96
N ASP A 79 31.57 13.17 60.81
CA ASP A 79 33.01 13.34 60.43
C ASP A 79 33.30 12.95 58.94
N ALA A 80 34.43 13.44 58.43
CA ALA A 80 35.26 12.95 57.31
C ALA A 80 34.67 12.83 55.88
N ALA A 81 35.10 13.73 55.00
CA ALA A 81 34.76 13.75 53.57
C ALA A 81 35.52 12.70 52.72
N SER A 82 34.81 12.10 51.74
CA SER A 82 35.36 11.59 50.48
C SER A 82 34.22 11.47 49.46
N GLU A 83 34.09 12.44 48.55
CA GLU A 83 33.05 12.44 47.52
C GLU A 83 33.45 11.50 46.36
N GLU A 84 33.05 10.24 46.45
CA GLU A 84 32.92 9.35 45.28
C GLU A 84 31.52 9.59 44.67
N THR A 85 31.47 10.19 43.48
CA THR A 85 30.21 10.48 42.77
C THR A 85 29.93 9.42 41.69
N PRO A 86 29.02 8.45 41.92
CA PRO A 86 28.44 7.67 40.84
C PRO A 86 27.37 8.53 40.15
N ASN A 87 27.79 9.32 39.16
CA ASN A 87 26.88 9.87 38.18
C ASN A 87 26.98 9.01 36.92
N ASP A 88 26.24 7.91 36.89
CA ASP A 88 25.97 7.18 35.66
C ASP A 88 25.07 8.06 34.78
N GLU A 89 25.71 8.99 34.07
CA GLU A 89 25.12 9.61 32.89
C GLU A 89 24.99 8.50 31.84
N GLU A 90 23.86 7.80 31.87
CA GLU A 90 23.34 7.09 30.70
C GLU A 90 23.21 8.14 29.59
N GLU A 91 24.25 8.23 28.74
CA GLU A 91 24.11 8.82 27.42
C GLU A 91 22.94 8.08 26.77
N ASN A 92 21.80 8.77 26.66
CA ASN A 92 20.67 8.31 25.89
C ASN A 92 21.08 8.37 24.41
N VAL A 93 21.79 7.33 23.99
CA VAL A 93 22.22 7.14 22.61
C VAL A 93 20.96 7.10 21.77
N ASP A 94 20.75 8.17 20.99
CA ASP A 94 19.85 8.20 19.83
C ASP A 94 20.26 7.04 18.91
N SER A 95 19.73 5.85 19.18
CA SER A 95 19.91 4.65 18.39
C SER A 95 19.03 4.73 17.15
N SER A 96 19.16 5.85 16.44
CA SER A 96 18.47 6.11 15.19
C SER A 96 18.70 4.96 14.26
N GLU A 97 17.64 4.36 13.74
CA GLU A 97 17.70 3.24 12.80
C GLU A 97 18.14 3.71 11.40
N ARG A 98 19.06 4.68 11.31
CA ARG A 98 19.51 5.32 10.07
C ARG A 98 20.16 4.30 9.15
N TYR A 99 19.43 3.92 8.12
CA TYR A 99 19.91 3.09 7.02
C TYR A 99 19.98 3.87 5.71
N ASP A 100 20.99 3.54 4.91
CA ASP A 100 21.12 3.91 3.51
C ASP A 100 20.52 2.83 2.60
N LEU A 101 20.05 3.23 1.41
CA LEU A 101 19.50 2.32 0.41
C LEU A 101 20.44 2.19 -0.80
N THR A 102 20.74 0.95 -1.17
CA THR A 102 21.46 0.60 -2.40
C THR A 102 20.55 -0.17 -3.35
N LYS A 103 20.68 0.05 -4.67
CA LYS A 103 20.02 -0.78 -5.69
C LYS A 103 20.76 -2.11 -5.85
N GLU A 104 20.03 -3.20 -5.74
CA GLU A 104 20.46 -4.55 -6.13
C GLU A 104 19.60 -5.06 -7.30
N GLN A 105 20.09 -6.06 -8.03
CA GLN A 105 19.45 -6.58 -9.24
C GLN A 105 19.49 -8.11 -9.28
N PHE A 106 18.31 -8.75 -9.27
CA PHE A 106 18.17 -10.14 -9.70
C PHE A 106 18.14 -10.19 -11.24
N THR A 107 18.85 -11.14 -11.85
CA THR A 107 18.80 -11.35 -13.31
C THR A 107 19.07 -12.81 -13.67
N GLU A 108 18.11 -13.46 -14.32
CA GLU A 108 18.19 -14.85 -14.79
C GLU A 108 17.25 -15.10 -15.98
N ASN A 109 17.73 -15.74 -17.05
CA ASN A 109 16.93 -16.32 -18.14
C ASN A 109 15.85 -15.41 -18.80
N GLY A 110 16.07 -14.09 -18.86
CA GLY A 110 15.10 -13.11 -19.40
C GLY A 110 14.40 -12.27 -18.32
N VAL A 111 14.56 -12.64 -17.05
CA VAL A 111 14.15 -11.83 -15.90
C VAL A 111 15.23 -10.83 -15.53
N SER A 112 14.82 -9.61 -15.21
CA SER A 112 15.61 -8.55 -14.59
C SER A 112 14.73 -7.79 -13.59
N ILE A 113 14.96 -7.99 -12.29
CA ILE A 113 14.19 -7.34 -11.21
C ILE A 113 15.16 -6.53 -10.36
N ASN A 114 14.99 -5.22 -10.37
CA ASN A 114 15.70 -4.32 -9.47
C ASN A 114 14.92 -4.13 -8.18
N TYR A 115 15.61 -4.08 -7.05
CA TYR A 115 15.00 -3.87 -5.74
C TYR A 115 15.96 -3.15 -4.78
N PRO A 116 15.45 -2.47 -3.74
CA PRO A 116 16.29 -1.85 -2.73
C PRO A 116 16.88 -2.89 -1.77
N GLN A 117 18.12 -2.65 -1.33
CA GLN A 117 18.70 -3.24 -0.13
C GLN A 117 19.03 -2.16 0.89
N ILE A 118 18.80 -2.50 2.15
CA ILE A 118 19.10 -1.73 3.35
C ILE A 118 20.57 -1.98 3.76
N THR A 119 21.29 -0.89 4.01
CA THR A 119 22.71 -0.88 4.40
C THR A 119 22.97 0.11 5.52
N GLY A 120 24.00 -0.13 6.33
CA GLY A 120 24.43 0.81 7.39
C GLY A 120 23.76 0.62 8.76
N LEU A 121 22.80 -0.30 8.90
CA LEU A 121 22.22 -0.63 10.20
C LEU A 121 23.26 -1.22 11.15
N ILE A 122 23.15 -0.85 12.44
CA ILE A 122 24.02 -1.35 13.51
C ILE A 122 23.73 -2.83 13.81
N ASP A 123 22.46 -3.22 13.80
CA ASP A 123 22.03 -4.61 13.92
C ASP A 123 22.09 -5.31 12.55
N SER A 124 23.08 -6.20 12.40
CA SER A 124 23.30 -6.97 11.18
C SER A 124 22.33 -8.14 10.99
N GLU A 125 21.67 -8.62 12.05
CA GLU A 125 20.63 -9.64 11.95
C GLU A 125 19.30 -9.01 11.50
N LYS A 126 18.91 -7.85 12.08
CA LYS A 126 17.81 -7.01 11.59
C LYS A 126 18.04 -6.62 10.12
N GLN A 127 19.22 -6.10 9.77
CA GLN A 127 19.56 -5.75 8.39
C GLN A 127 19.45 -6.94 7.42
N LYS A 128 19.85 -8.14 7.86
CA LYS A 128 19.70 -9.35 7.04
C LYS A 128 18.23 -9.72 6.86
N GLY A 129 17.43 -9.70 7.94
CA GLY A 129 15.99 -10.00 7.88
C GLY A 129 15.24 -9.06 6.94
N LEU A 130 15.53 -7.76 7.00
CA LEU A 130 14.94 -6.76 6.11
C LEU A 130 15.35 -6.97 4.64
N ASN A 131 16.61 -7.32 4.37
CA ASN A 131 17.07 -7.60 3.01
C ASN A 131 16.53 -8.92 2.45
N ASP A 132 16.37 -9.94 3.30
CA ASP A 132 15.67 -11.18 2.95
C ASP A 132 14.21 -10.87 2.59
N LEU A 133 13.52 -10.04 3.40
CA LEU A 133 12.13 -9.62 3.17
C LEU A 133 11.99 -8.86 1.85
N LEU A 134 12.78 -7.79 1.65
CA LEU A 134 12.73 -6.97 0.42
C LEU A 134 12.99 -7.79 -0.84
N TYR A 135 13.98 -8.69 -0.81
CA TYR A 135 14.21 -9.65 -1.90
C TYR A 135 13.01 -10.56 -2.13
N ASN A 136 12.48 -11.19 -1.08
CA ASN A 136 11.39 -12.16 -1.20
C ASN A 136 10.09 -11.52 -1.72
N GLU A 137 9.72 -10.33 -1.24
CA GLU A 137 8.53 -9.63 -1.74
C GLU A 137 8.73 -9.14 -3.18
N ALA A 138 9.90 -8.59 -3.53
CA ALA A 138 10.24 -8.20 -4.90
C ALA A 138 10.18 -9.39 -5.88
N TYR A 139 10.62 -10.58 -5.45
CA TYR A 139 10.72 -11.79 -6.27
C TYR A 139 9.36 -12.45 -6.56
N LYS A 140 8.34 -12.27 -5.70
CA LYS A 140 7.03 -12.96 -5.82
C LYS A 140 6.29 -12.72 -7.13
N VAL A 141 6.58 -11.64 -7.85
CA VAL A 141 6.06 -11.38 -9.20
C VAL A 141 6.29 -12.55 -10.17
N LEU A 142 7.36 -13.34 -9.97
CA LEU A 142 7.67 -14.51 -10.78
C LEU A 142 6.64 -15.65 -10.65
N ASN A 143 5.81 -15.65 -9.61
CA ASN A 143 4.73 -16.63 -9.46
C ASN A 143 3.63 -16.47 -10.54
N PHE A 144 3.52 -15.31 -11.20
CA PHE A 144 2.67 -15.16 -12.40
C PHE A 144 3.18 -15.97 -13.61
N TYR A 145 4.45 -16.40 -13.58
CA TYR A 145 5.15 -17.03 -14.70
C TYR A 145 5.60 -18.47 -14.40
N ASP A 146 5.17 -19.08 -13.30
CA ASP A 146 5.51 -20.47 -13.00
C ASP A 146 5.05 -21.42 -14.13
N GLY A 147 5.88 -22.40 -14.45
CA GLY A 147 5.70 -23.31 -15.58
C GLY A 147 5.77 -22.67 -16.98
N SER A 148 6.07 -21.38 -17.12
CA SER A 148 6.17 -20.70 -18.42
C SER A 148 7.59 -20.81 -19.02
N GLU A 149 7.68 -20.98 -20.33
CA GLU A 149 8.93 -20.88 -21.11
C GLU A 149 8.95 -19.56 -21.90
N GLY A 150 10.14 -19.01 -22.18
CA GLY A 150 10.28 -17.78 -22.98
C GLY A 150 9.76 -16.52 -22.27
N VAL A 151 10.01 -16.41 -20.97
CA VAL A 151 9.66 -15.23 -20.15
C VAL A 151 10.67 -14.11 -20.38
N ASP A 152 10.17 -12.88 -20.55
CA ASP A 152 10.95 -11.64 -20.63
C ASP A 152 10.31 -10.65 -19.65
N LEU A 153 11.02 -10.29 -18.58
CA LEU A 153 10.44 -9.57 -17.44
C LEU A 153 11.41 -8.50 -16.93
N GLU A 154 11.07 -7.23 -17.12
CA GLU A 154 11.80 -6.08 -16.60
C GLU A 154 10.98 -5.37 -15.52
N ILE A 155 11.52 -5.30 -14.30
CA ILE A 155 10.96 -4.54 -13.16
C ILE A 155 12.02 -3.56 -12.64
N ASP A 156 11.64 -2.30 -12.43
CA ASP A 156 12.39 -1.34 -11.62
C ASP A 156 11.52 -0.86 -10.43
N TYR A 157 12.13 -0.12 -9.51
CA TYR A 157 11.46 0.32 -8.28
C TYR A 157 11.57 1.82 -8.03
N LEU A 158 10.60 2.34 -7.27
CA LEU A 158 10.58 3.68 -6.71
C LEU A 158 10.42 3.58 -5.19
N ILE A 159 11.25 4.30 -4.45
CA ILE A 159 11.00 4.55 -3.03
C ILE A 159 10.03 5.72 -2.94
N SER A 160 8.80 5.48 -2.51
CA SER A 160 7.79 6.54 -2.36
C SER A 160 7.75 7.13 -0.95
N TYR A 161 8.24 6.39 0.05
CA TYR A 161 8.48 6.89 1.40
C TYR A 161 9.67 6.19 2.07
N LYS A 162 10.43 6.93 2.88
CA LYS A 162 11.52 6.40 3.72
C LYS A 162 11.68 7.23 4.99
N SER A 163 11.34 6.66 6.15
CA SER A 163 11.84 7.11 7.45
C SER A 163 12.96 6.18 7.95
N ASP A 164 13.44 6.37 9.18
CA ASP A 164 14.30 5.39 9.85
C ASP A 164 13.49 4.14 10.29
N TYR A 165 12.16 4.25 10.42
CA TYR A 165 11.27 3.21 10.97
C TYR A 165 10.38 2.52 9.93
N PHE A 166 10.22 3.12 8.75
CA PHE A 166 9.30 2.65 7.72
C PHE A 166 9.82 2.89 6.31
N LEU A 167 9.56 1.96 5.40
CA LEU A 167 9.96 2.00 4.00
C LEU A 167 8.77 1.62 3.11
N SER A 168 8.44 2.47 2.13
CA SER A 168 7.41 2.16 1.11
C SER A 168 8.05 2.10 -0.27
N VAL A 169 7.95 0.94 -0.91
CA VAL A 169 8.52 0.63 -2.21
C VAL A 169 7.39 0.32 -3.20
N GLN A 170 7.39 1.01 -4.34
CA GLN A 170 6.60 0.65 -5.51
C GLN A 170 7.50 -0.08 -6.51
N TYR A 171 7.01 -1.19 -7.05
CA TYR A 171 7.63 -1.93 -8.15
C TYR A 171 6.77 -1.77 -9.41
N ALA A 172 7.40 -1.41 -10.52
CA ALA A 172 6.70 -1.21 -11.78
C ALA A 172 7.54 -1.70 -12.96
N GLY A 173 6.88 -2.16 -14.02
CA GLY A 173 7.57 -2.60 -15.23
C GLY A 173 6.67 -3.41 -16.16
N SER A 174 7.27 -4.32 -16.92
CA SER A 174 6.56 -5.13 -17.92
C SER A 174 7.06 -6.57 -17.98
N GLY A 175 6.12 -7.51 -18.09
CA GLY A 175 6.41 -8.93 -18.26
C GLY A 175 5.69 -9.54 -19.47
N TYR A 176 6.42 -10.32 -20.25
CA TYR A 176 6.03 -10.97 -21.49
C TYR A 176 6.33 -12.47 -21.44
N VAL A 177 5.58 -13.25 -22.23
CA VAL A 177 5.80 -14.69 -22.46
C VAL A 177 5.74 -14.95 -23.96
N GLU A 178 6.68 -15.75 -24.50
CA GLU A 178 6.77 -16.00 -25.93
C GLU A 178 5.42 -16.46 -26.53
N GLY A 179 4.94 -15.71 -27.53
CA GLY A 179 3.66 -15.98 -28.20
C GLY A 179 2.45 -15.26 -27.59
N ALA A 180 2.60 -14.53 -26.47
CA ALA A 180 1.58 -13.60 -26.00
C ALA A 180 1.37 -12.44 -27.00
N ALA A 181 0.17 -11.85 -26.98
CA ALA A 181 -0.23 -10.81 -27.93
C ALA A 181 0.43 -9.44 -27.68
N HIS A 182 0.79 -9.17 -26.42
CA HIS A 182 1.47 -7.98 -25.93
C HIS A 182 2.12 -8.31 -24.56
N PRO A 183 3.09 -7.53 -24.06
CA PRO A 183 3.48 -7.58 -22.66
C PRO A 183 2.32 -7.16 -21.74
N ASN A 184 2.37 -7.59 -20.48
CA ASN A 184 1.55 -7.03 -19.41
C ASN A 184 2.34 -5.94 -18.70
N ASN A 185 1.67 -4.84 -18.34
CA ASN A 185 2.24 -3.85 -17.42
C ASN A 185 1.99 -4.36 -15.99
N LEU A 186 3.00 -4.28 -15.14
CA LEU A 186 2.97 -4.80 -13.78
C LEU A 186 3.18 -3.65 -12.79
N PHE A 187 2.39 -3.66 -11.72
CA PHE A 187 2.53 -2.76 -10.57
C PHE A 187 2.25 -3.55 -9.29
N TYR A 188 3.13 -3.45 -8.30
CA TYR A 188 2.94 -4.02 -6.96
C TYR A 188 3.79 -3.26 -5.95
N THR A 189 3.55 -3.45 -4.65
CA THR A 189 4.20 -2.67 -3.59
C THR A 189 4.80 -3.54 -2.50
N THR A 190 5.70 -2.98 -1.71
CA THR A 190 6.16 -3.57 -0.46
C THR A 190 6.38 -2.45 0.56
N ASN A 191 5.63 -2.52 1.64
CA ASN A 191 5.74 -1.60 2.77
C ASN A 191 6.34 -2.37 3.95
N VAL A 192 7.35 -1.81 4.60
CA VAL A 192 8.16 -2.52 5.60
C VAL A 192 8.29 -1.69 6.87
N ASP A 193 7.81 -2.25 7.98
CA ASP A 193 8.18 -1.85 9.33
C ASP A 193 9.63 -2.28 9.58
N VAL A 194 10.52 -1.30 9.69
CA VAL A 194 11.98 -1.49 9.81
C VAL A 194 12.35 -1.98 11.21
N GLU A 195 11.60 -1.54 12.23
CA GLU A 195 11.81 -1.91 13.63
C GLU A 195 11.46 -3.39 13.87
N ASN A 196 10.27 -3.81 13.41
CA ASN A 196 9.76 -5.15 13.63
C ASN A 196 10.10 -6.16 12.53
N VAL A 197 10.69 -5.73 11.41
CA VAL A 197 10.99 -6.55 10.22
C VAL A 197 9.70 -7.18 9.66
N GLU A 198 8.62 -6.40 9.59
CA GLU A 198 7.28 -6.84 9.20
C GLU A 198 6.83 -6.20 7.88
N ARG A 199 6.17 -6.97 7.00
CA ARG A 199 5.49 -6.44 5.81
C ARG A 199 4.13 -5.88 6.22
N ILE A 200 3.92 -4.58 5.98
CA ILE A 200 2.68 -3.87 6.25
C ILE A 200 1.76 -3.91 5.02
N ARG A 201 0.50 -4.28 5.23
CA ARG A 201 -0.60 -4.21 4.26
C ARG A 201 -1.62 -3.15 4.69
N LEU A 202 -2.46 -2.69 3.76
CA LEU A 202 -3.58 -1.78 4.07
C LEU A 202 -4.43 -2.25 5.27
N SER A 203 -4.68 -3.56 5.39
CA SER A 203 -5.47 -4.17 6.47
C SER A 203 -4.89 -3.98 7.87
N ASP A 204 -3.61 -3.64 7.97
CA ASP A 204 -2.86 -3.62 9.22
C ASP A 204 -2.75 -2.20 9.79
N VAL A 205 -3.19 -1.21 9.00
CA VAL A 205 -3.12 0.24 9.27
C VAL A 205 -4.44 0.99 9.01
N VAL A 206 -5.40 0.38 8.30
CA VAL A 206 -6.73 0.96 8.00
C VAL A 206 -7.87 -0.01 8.38
N VAL A 207 -8.96 0.55 8.90
CA VAL A 207 -10.22 -0.13 9.20
C VAL A 207 -11.01 -0.29 7.88
N ILE A 208 -10.87 -1.45 7.22
CA ILE A 208 -11.51 -1.70 5.91
C ILE A 208 -12.98 -2.12 6.06
N ASP A 209 -13.83 -1.12 6.25
CA ASP A 209 -15.29 -1.18 6.31
C ASP A 209 -15.97 -0.49 5.10
N GLU A 210 -17.31 -0.41 5.11
CA GLU A 210 -18.09 0.29 4.07
C GLU A 210 -17.86 1.81 4.07
N SER A 211 -17.47 2.39 5.21
CA SER A 211 -17.11 3.81 5.34
C SER A 211 -15.80 4.10 4.61
N PHE A 212 -14.78 3.25 4.79
CA PHE A 212 -13.53 3.35 4.05
C PHE A 212 -13.71 3.08 2.55
N LEU A 213 -14.54 2.10 2.15
CA LEU A 213 -14.90 1.92 0.74
C LEU A 213 -15.57 3.18 0.15
N SER A 214 -16.51 3.78 0.88
CA SER A 214 -17.18 5.02 0.47
C SER A 214 -16.20 6.20 0.36
N LEU A 215 -15.23 6.29 1.28
CA LEU A 215 -14.17 7.30 1.25
C LEU A 215 -13.25 7.12 0.04
N PHE A 216 -12.82 5.88 -0.24
CA PHE A 216 -12.05 5.56 -1.45
C PHE A 216 -12.83 5.94 -2.72
N GLN A 217 -14.12 5.63 -2.79
CA GLN A 217 -14.95 5.96 -3.95
C GLN A 217 -15.20 7.47 -4.13
N SER A 218 -15.13 8.27 -3.05
CA SER A 218 -15.32 9.72 -3.06
C SER A 218 -14.18 10.53 -3.70
N ASP A 219 -14.40 11.82 -3.98
CA ASP A 219 -13.40 12.75 -4.52
C ASP A 219 -12.19 13.02 -3.59
N THR A 220 -12.19 12.49 -2.36
CA THR A 220 -11.04 12.58 -1.43
C THR A 220 -9.81 11.87 -1.98
N PHE A 221 -9.98 10.66 -2.54
CA PHE A 221 -8.93 9.92 -3.25
C PHE A 221 -8.83 10.42 -4.70
N LYS A 222 -7.80 11.21 -4.99
CA LYS A 222 -7.61 11.91 -6.27
C LYS A 222 -6.72 11.08 -7.19
N VAL A 223 -7.04 11.03 -8.49
CA VAL A 223 -6.25 10.28 -9.47
C VAL A 223 -4.88 10.94 -9.69
N VAL A 224 -3.81 10.15 -9.63
CA VAL A 224 -2.42 10.64 -9.69
C VAL A 224 -2.04 11.01 -11.13
N HIS A 225 -2.49 10.22 -12.11
CA HIS A 225 -2.16 10.43 -13.52
C HIS A 225 -3.34 11.07 -14.28
N SER A 226 -3.14 12.31 -14.75
CA SER A 226 -4.23 13.15 -15.29
C SER A 226 -4.90 12.64 -16.57
N ASP A 227 -4.24 11.75 -17.31
CA ASP A 227 -4.78 11.04 -18.48
C ASP A 227 -5.76 9.92 -18.09
N GLN A 228 -5.66 9.39 -16.87
CA GLN A 228 -6.58 8.38 -16.32
C GLN A 228 -7.89 8.99 -15.77
N ALA A 229 -7.95 10.32 -15.62
CA ALA A 229 -9.11 11.03 -15.08
C ALA A 229 -10.42 10.80 -15.86
N ALA A 230 -10.34 10.40 -17.14
CA ALA A 230 -11.51 10.10 -17.96
C ALA A 230 -12.25 8.79 -17.57
N PHE A 231 -11.60 7.86 -16.87
CA PHE A 231 -12.19 6.60 -16.39
C PHE A 231 -12.08 6.39 -14.87
N ALA A 232 -11.39 7.29 -14.17
CA ALA A 232 -11.16 7.26 -12.71
C ALA A 232 -12.41 6.92 -11.90
N ASN A 233 -13.51 7.65 -12.11
CA ASN A 233 -14.73 7.49 -11.32
C ASN A 233 -15.43 6.15 -11.59
N ASP A 234 -15.46 5.70 -12.84
CA ASP A 234 -16.03 4.41 -13.22
C ASP A 234 -15.20 3.25 -12.64
N LEU A 235 -13.87 3.35 -12.65
CA LEU A 235 -13.00 2.35 -12.02
C LEU A 235 -13.23 2.27 -10.52
N LYS A 236 -13.19 3.41 -9.82
CA LYS A 236 -13.40 3.49 -8.37
C LYS A 236 -14.76 2.93 -7.95
N ALA A 237 -15.83 3.28 -8.68
CA ALA A 237 -17.18 2.78 -8.42
C ALA A 237 -17.36 1.26 -8.60
N ASN A 238 -16.42 0.57 -9.27
CA ASN A 238 -16.40 -0.88 -9.39
C ASN A 238 -15.44 -1.57 -8.39
N VAL A 239 -14.64 -0.82 -7.61
CA VAL A 239 -13.83 -1.40 -6.52
C VAL A 239 -14.74 -1.90 -5.40
N THR A 240 -14.42 -3.08 -4.89
CA THR A 240 -15.16 -3.75 -3.81
C THR A 240 -14.38 -3.76 -2.50
N ILE A 241 -15.10 -3.89 -1.38
CA ILE A 241 -14.51 -3.98 -0.04
C ILE A 241 -13.55 -5.16 0.10
N ASP A 242 -13.79 -6.27 -0.59
CA ASP A 242 -12.95 -7.46 -0.52
C ASP A 242 -11.67 -7.35 -1.36
N GLN A 243 -11.66 -6.53 -2.43
CA GLN A 243 -10.42 -6.13 -3.11
C GLN A 243 -9.53 -5.28 -2.20
N LEU A 244 -10.12 -4.31 -1.47
CA LEU A 244 -9.39 -3.51 -0.49
C LEU A 244 -8.84 -4.41 0.65
N ARG A 245 -9.61 -5.39 1.14
CA ARG A 245 -9.12 -6.37 2.13
C ARG A 245 -8.01 -7.30 1.61
N ASN A 246 -8.01 -7.59 0.30
CA ASN A 246 -6.95 -8.35 -0.36
C ASN A 246 -5.77 -7.46 -0.82
N ALA A 247 -5.77 -6.16 -0.52
CA ALA A 247 -4.68 -5.26 -0.92
C ALA A 247 -3.32 -5.76 -0.40
N ASP A 248 -2.25 -5.55 -1.17
CA ASP A 248 -0.87 -5.93 -0.79
C ASP A 248 -0.64 -7.44 -0.58
N ASN A 249 -1.59 -8.29 -0.98
CA ASN A 249 -1.43 -9.75 -0.93
C ASN A 249 -0.53 -10.24 -2.08
N LEU A 250 0.78 -10.18 -1.87
CA LEU A 250 1.79 -10.78 -2.75
C LEU A 250 1.86 -12.31 -2.62
N ASP A 251 1.36 -12.88 -1.52
CA ASP A 251 1.43 -14.32 -1.24
C ASP A 251 0.48 -15.13 -2.15
N GLY A 252 -0.57 -14.50 -2.66
CA GLY A 252 -1.52 -15.05 -3.62
C GLY A 252 -1.15 -14.88 -5.09
N ILE A 253 -0.01 -14.27 -5.45
CA ILE A 253 0.34 -14.00 -6.87
C ILE A 253 0.31 -15.29 -7.71
N GLY A 254 -0.28 -15.20 -8.91
CA GLY A 254 -0.47 -16.33 -9.83
C GLY A 254 -1.67 -17.24 -9.51
N THR A 255 -2.36 -17.05 -8.38
CA THR A 255 -3.51 -17.89 -7.94
C THR A 255 -4.85 -17.16 -8.11
N GLU A 256 -5.97 -17.83 -7.83
CA GLU A 256 -7.30 -17.20 -7.81
C GLU A 256 -7.52 -16.16 -6.68
N VAL A 257 -6.56 -16.00 -5.76
CA VAL A 257 -6.59 -15.00 -4.67
C VAL A 257 -5.48 -13.94 -4.78
N HIS A 258 -4.86 -13.78 -5.96
CA HIS A 258 -3.91 -12.68 -6.19
C HIS A 258 -4.56 -11.32 -5.96
N SER A 259 -3.76 -10.32 -5.59
CA SER A 259 -4.22 -8.94 -5.52
C SER A 259 -4.01 -8.21 -6.86
N GLU A 260 -5.00 -7.41 -7.23
CA GLU A 260 -4.88 -6.32 -8.21
C GLU A 260 -5.03 -4.96 -7.48
N THR A 261 -4.70 -4.90 -6.19
CA THR A 261 -4.82 -3.71 -5.35
C THR A 261 -3.59 -3.56 -4.47
N PHE A 262 -2.89 -2.45 -4.59
CA PHE A 262 -1.59 -2.24 -3.98
C PHE A 262 -1.49 -0.85 -3.37
N THR A 263 -1.01 -0.77 -2.14
CA THR A 263 -0.93 0.47 -1.38
C THR A 263 0.51 0.88 -1.14
N TYR A 264 0.72 2.18 -1.15
CA TYR A 264 2.01 2.81 -0.91
C TYR A 264 1.80 4.09 -0.12
N PHE A 265 2.89 4.61 0.42
CA PHE A 265 2.89 5.78 1.28
C PHE A 265 3.85 6.83 0.72
N THR A 266 3.60 8.09 1.05
CA THR A 266 4.43 9.26 0.73
C THR A 266 4.56 10.16 1.95
N ASP A 267 5.34 11.23 1.87
CA ASP A 267 5.40 12.24 2.94
C ASP A 267 4.06 13.00 3.14
N GLU A 268 3.16 12.94 2.15
CA GLU A 268 1.94 13.74 2.10
C GLU A 268 0.64 12.92 2.24
N GLY A 269 0.65 11.61 1.95
CA GLY A 269 -0.55 10.78 1.99
C GLY A 269 -0.38 9.29 1.70
N ILE A 270 -1.52 8.59 1.63
CA ILE A 270 -1.65 7.19 1.22
C ILE A 270 -2.09 7.09 -0.24
N GLY A 271 -1.38 6.29 -1.02
CA GLY A 271 -1.72 5.92 -2.38
C GLY A 271 -2.29 4.51 -2.47
N ILE A 272 -3.33 4.33 -3.30
CA ILE A 272 -3.95 3.04 -3.61
C ILE A 272 -4.00 2.90 -5.14
N SER A 273 -3.31 1.87 -5.62
CA SER A 273 -3.24 1.48 -7.03
C SER A 273 -4.21 0.33 -7.30
N ILE A 274 -5.04 0.46 -8.33
CA ILE A 274 -6.04 -0.52 -8.76
C ILE A 274 -5.66 -1.04 -10.15
N GLY A 275 -5.66 -2.35 -10.36
CA GLY A 275 -5.41 -2.98 -11.66
C GLY A 275 -6.41 -2.53 -12.74
N THR A 276 -5.94 -2.43 -13.98
CA THR A 276 -6.76 -2.05 -15.15
C THR A 276 -6.39 -2.88 -16.37
N SER A 277 -7.20 -2.81 -17.44
CA SER A 277 -6.81 -3.45 -18.71
C SER A 277 -5.49 -2.87 -19.25
N HIS A 278 -4.71 -3.67 -19.98
CA HIS A 278 -3.47 -3.22 -20.64
C HIS A 278 -3.67 -1.93 -21.47
N ALA A 279 -4.82 -1.78 -22.15
CA ALA A 279 -5.17 -0.60 -22.93
C ALA A 279 -5.46 0.67 -22.10
N ALA A 280 -5.61 0.55 -20.77
CA ALA A 280 -5.79 1.64 -19.81
C ALA A 280 -4.54 1.89 -18.93
N GLY A 281 -3.42 1.21 -19.23
CA GLY A 281 -2.14 1.35 -18.53
C GLY A 281 -1.77 0.17 -17.63
N GLY A 282 -2.68 -0.78 -17.37
CA GLY A 282 -2.45 -1.95 -16.50
C GLY A 282 -2.72 -1.68 -15.01
N HIS A 283 -2.59 -0.44 -14.55
CA HIS A 283 -3.08 0.02 -13.25
C HIS A 283 -3.47 1.50 -13.30
N ALA A 284 -4.16 1.99 -12.27
CA ALA A 284 -4.39 3.41 -12.03
C ALA A 284 -4.27 3.72 -10.53
N ALA A 285 -3.55 4.80 -10.19
CA ALA A 285 -3.24 5.17 -8.81
C ALA A 285 -4.10 6.36 -8.32
N PHE A 286 -4.51 6.28 -7.07
CA PHE A 286 -5.33 7.29 -6.38
C PHE A 286 -4.75 7.62 -5.01
N GLU A 287 -4.58 8.89 -4.69
CA GLU A 287 -3.95 9.37 -3.45
C GLU A 287 -4.92 10.18 -2.59
N MET A 288 -4.85 9.97 -1.27
CA MET A 288 -5.50 10.79 -0.25
C MET A 288 -4.42 11.37 0.67
N MET A 289 -4.44 12.69 0.84
CA MET A 289 -3.55 13.40 1.76
C MET A 289 -3.84 13.01 3.20
N TYR A 290 -2.84 12.90 4.08
CA TYR A 290 -3.08 12.65 5.51
C TYR A 290 -3.97 13.73 6.15
N VAL A 291 -3.80 15.00 5.72
CA VAL A 291 -4.62 16.14 6.17
C VAL A 291 -6.08 16.13 5.66
N ASP A 292 -6.40 15.29 4.66
CA ASP A 292 -7.76 15.08 4.16
C ASP A 292 -8.42 13.81 4.75
N SER A 293 -7.70 13.05 5.59
CA SER A 293 -8.17 11.77 6.15
C SER A 293 -9.00 11.96 7.44
N PRO A 294 -10.13 11.27 7.62
CA PRO A 294 -10.83 11.19 8.91
C PRO A 294 -10.06 10.30 9.90
N ASP A 295 -9.98 10.70 11.17
CA ASP A 295 -9.25 9.96 12.21
C ASP A 295 -9.74 8.51 12.37
N GLU A 296 -11.05 8.27 12.18
CA GLU A 296 -11.69 6.98 12.43
C GLU A 296 -11.35 5.88 11.41
N ILE A 297 -10.65 6.19 10.31
CA ILE A 297 -10.27 5.17 9.31
C ILE A 297 -9.01 4.39 9.73
N TRP A 298 -8.20 4.91 10.63
CA TRP A 298 -6.89 4.34 10.96
C TRP A 298 -7.03 3.22 11.99
N ALA A 299 -6.23 2.15 11.84
CA ALA A 299 -6.26 0.97 12.71
C ALA A 299 -5.55 1.20 14.05
N GLY A 300 -5.96 2.25 14.77
CA GLY A 300 -5.21 2.82 15.88
C GLY A 300 -3.91 3.49 15.42
N ASP A 301 -2.97 3.64 16.35
CA ASP A 301 -1.81 4.52 16.17
C ASP A 301 -0.69 3.96 15.27
N LYS A 302 -0.77 2.68 14.85
CA LYS A 302 0.31 2.00 14.10
C LYS A 302 0.79 2.77 12.87
N MET A 303 -0.12 3.42 12.13
CA MET A 303 0.26 4.25 10.98
C MET A 303 1.16 5.43 11.41
N TRP A 304 0.77 6.12 12.48
CA TRP A 304 1.47 7.32 12.96
C TRP A 304 2.80 6.98 13.62
N ASP A 305 2.90 5.83 14.29
CA ASP A 305 4.14 5.30 14.85
C ASP A 305 5.17 4.90 13.78
N LEU A 306 4.72 4.37 12.62
CA LEU A 306 5.58 4.02 11.48
C LEU A 306 6.09 5.27 10.74
N LEU A 307 5.19 6.22 10.48
CA LEU A 307 5.49 7.43 9.72
C LEU A 307 6.25 8.49 10.54
N LYS A 308 5.84 8.74 11.78
CA LYS A 308 6.37 9.81 12.66
C LYS A 308 6.37 11.23 12.03
N ILE A 309 5.48 11.47 11.06
CA ILE A 309 5.35 12.74 10.32
C ILE A 309 4.84 13.91 11.21
N TYR A 310 4.36 13.63 12.43
CA TYR A 310 3.71 14.59 13.33
C TYR A 310 4.27 14.62 14.77
N GLN A 311 5.58 14.42 14.96
CA GLN A 311 6.28 14.53 16.26
C GLN A 311 7.24 15.73 16.30
#